data_AF-E2CJB6-F1
#
_entry.id   AF-E2CJB6-F1
#
_cell.length_a   1.000
_cell.length_b   1.000
_cell.length_c   1.000
_cell.angle_alpha   90.00
_cell.angle_beta   90.00
_cell.angle_gamma   90.00
#
_symmetry.space_group_name_H-M   'P 1'
#
loop_
_entity.id
_entity.type
_entity.pdbx_description
1 polymer ?
#
loop_
_entity_poly.entity_id
_entity_poly.type
_entity_poly.pdbx_seq_one_letter_code
_entity_poly.pdbx_strand_id
1 'polypeptide(L)' 'MSIFDDELPTAKKGNPPQVGEDLSRHSEEELSERIQQLRAEIEKTESELQKRSKIRSDADAVFKI' A
#
# COMPACT_ATOMS: atom_id res chain seq x y z
N MET A 1 7.14 21.72 -36.90
CA MET A 1 7.65 20.63 -36.03
C MET A 1 8.20 21.28 -34.78
N SER A 2 7.42 21.29 -33.69
CA SER A 2 7.89 21.71 -32.38
C SER A 2 8.57 20.53 -31.72
N ILE A 3 9.83 20.68 -31.36
CA ILE A 3 10.69 19.70 -30.69
C ILE A 3 10.54 19.80 -29.15
N PHE A 4 9.61 20.62 -28.66
CA PHE A 4 9.36 20.85 -27.22
C PHE A 4 8.23 19.98 -26.66
N ASP A 5 8.07 18.76 -27.15
CA ASP A 5 7.30 17.71 -26.47
C ASP A 5 8.29 16.73 -25.83
N ASP A 6 9.32 17.31 -25.18
CA ASP A 6 10.37 16.60 -24.46
C ASP A 6 9.73 16.03 -23.19
N GLU A 7 9.29 14.77 -23.34
CA GLU A 7 8.95 13.80 -22.32
C GLU A 7 8.91 14.36 -20.90
N LEU A 8 7.72 14.80 -20.46
CA LEU A 8 7.41 14.85 -19.04
C LEU A 8 7.92 13.54 -18.44
N PRO A 9 8.86 13.56 -17.47
CA PRO A 9 9.34 12.34 -16.86
C PRO A 9 8.10 11.70 -16.25
N THR A 10 7.61 10.65 -16.91
CA THR A 10 6.50 9.84 -16.39
C THR A 10 6.96 9.47 -15.00
N ALA A 11 6.29 10.02 -13.98
CA ALA A 11 6.64 9.80 -12.60
C ALA A 11 6.64 8.28 -12.43
N LYS A 12 7.84 7.69 -12.46
CA LYS A 12 8.00 6.25 -12.33
C LYS A 12 7.39 6.00 -10.97
N LYS A 13 6.23 5.33 -10.95
CA LYS A 13 5.57 4.92 -9.72
C LYS A 13 6.67 4.22 -8.93
N GLY A 14 7.16 4.90 -7.90
CA GLY A 14 8.27 4.40 -7.09
C GLY A 14 7.89 3.03 -6.57
N ASN A 15 8.90 2.21 -6.28
CA ASN A 15 8.62 0.98 -5.55
C ASN A 15 7.85 1.32 -4.28
N PRO A 16 6.83 0.52 -3.92
CA PRO A 16 6.11 0.75 -2.69
C PRO A 16 7.09 0.68 -1.51
N PRO A 17 6.88 1.50 -0.47
CA PRO A 17 7.78 1.58 0.68
C PRO A 17 7.89 0.23 1.38
N GLN A 18 9.11 -0.18 1.70
CA GLN A 18 9.40 -1.43 2.40
C GLN A 18 9.60 -1.23 3.91
N VAL A 19 9.05 -2.10 4.74
CA VAL A 19 9.27 -2.04 6.19
C VAL A 19 10.74 -2.35 6.50
N GLY A 20 11.40 -1.52 7.31
CA GLY A 20 12.80 -1.71 7.72
C GLY A 20 13.85 -1.06 6.81
N GLU A 21 13.43 -0.27 5.83
CA GLU A 21 14.33 0.57 5.01
C GLU A 21 14.97 1.69 5.85
N ASP A 22 16.21 2.08 5.51
CA ASP A 22 16.87 3.23 6.14
C ASP A 22 16.19 4.54 5.72
N LEU A 23 15.72 5.30 6.71
CA LEU A 23 14.96 6.53 6.51
C LEU A 23 15.82 7.80 6.56
N SER A 24 17.13 7.66 6.80
CA SER A 24 18.04 8.79 7.09
C SER A 24 18.12 9.86 6.00
N ARG A 25 17.77 9.50 4.75
CA ARG A 25 17.86 10.38 3.57
C ARG A 25 16.52 10.92 3.09
N HIS A 26 15.42 10.56 3.73
CA HIS A 26 14.10 11.05 3.33
C HIS A 26 13.81 12.42 3.92
N SER A 27 13.23 13.30 3.11
CA SER A 27 12.62 14.54 3.56
C SER A 27 11.32 14.28 4.33
N GLU A 28 10.83 15.32 5.04
CA GLU A 28 9.57 15.24 5.79
C GLU A 28 8.37 14.92 4.88
N GLU A 29 8.32 15.50 3.68
CA GLU A 29 7.26 15.25 2.69
C GLU A 29 7.29 13.80 2.21
N GLU A 30 8.47 13.27 1.86
CA GLU A 30 8.63 11.87 1.45
C GLU A 30 8.25 10.89 2.58
N LEU A 31 8.57 11.23 3.84
CA LEU A 31 8.15 10.44 5.00
C LEU A 31 6.63 10.47 5.18
N SER A 32 5.99 11.62 4.96
CA SER A 32 4.54 11.77 5.01
C SER A 32 3.84 10.92 3.94
N GLU A 33 4.31 10.99 2.69
CA GLU A 33 3.80 10.16 1.58
C GLU A 33 3.99 8.67 1.87
N ARG A 34 5.16 8.28 2.37
CA ARG A 34 5.45 6.91 2.79
C ARG A 34 4.48 6.42 3.86
N ILE A 35 4.19 7.23 4.87
CA ILE A 35 3.23 6.88 5.94
C ILE A 35 1.84 6.64 5.36
N GLN A 36 1.38 7.49 4.43
CA GLN A 36 0.07 7.32 3.81
C GLN A 36 -0.02 6.00 3.04
N GLN A 37 1.00 5.67 2.25
CA GLN A 37 1.05 4.43 1.48
C GLN A 37 1.06 3.19 2.38
N LEU A 38 1.86 3.18 3.45
CA LEU A 38 1.90 2.08 4.40
C LEU A 38 0.59 1.90 5.15
N ARG A 39 -0.08 3.00 5.53
CA ARG A 39 -1.41 2.94 6.18
C ARG A 39 -2.47 2.34 5.27
N ALA A 40 -2.47 2.71 3.99
CA ALA A 40 -3.39 2.13 3.02
C ALA A 40 -3.20 0.60 2.87
N GLU A 41 -1.94 0.13 2.91
CA GLU A 41 -1.68 -1.31 2.84
C GLU A 41 -2.07 -2.04 4.15
N ILE A 42 -1.93 -1.39 5.31
CA ILE A 42 -2.45 -1.91 6.59
C ILE A 42 -3.97 -2.07 6.52
N GLU A 43 -4.70 -1.04 6.12
CA GLU A 43 -6.16 -1.07 6.02
C GLU A 43 -6.65 -2.18 5.09
N LYS A 44 -6.00 -2.31 3.92
CA LYS A 44 -6.28 -3.38 2.97
C LYS A 44 -6.04 -4.76 3.57
N THR A 45 -4.93 -4.94 4.29
CA THR A 45 -4.58 -6.21 4.96
C THR A 45 -5.61 -6.55 6.05
N GLU A 46 -6.01 -5.56 6.86
CA GLU A 46 -7.04 -5.71 7.89
C GLU A 46 -8.40 -6.06 7.29
N SER A 47 -8.79 -5.40 6.20
CA SER A 47 -10.03 -5.70 5.47
C SER A 47 -10.06 -7.14 4.97
N GLU A 48 -8.96 -7.62 4.36
CA GLU A 48 -8.85 -9.01 3.91
C GLU A 48 -8.87 -10.01 5.07
N LEU A 49 -8.23 -9.69 6.19
CA LEU A 49 -8.27 -10.52 7.41
C LEU A 49 -9.71 -10.63 7.96
N GLN A 50 -10.44 -9.52 8.01
CA GLN A 50 -11.82 -9.50 8.48
C GLN A 50 -12.73 -10.32 7.57
N LYS A 51 -12.59 -10.20 6.24
CA LYS A 51 -13.34 -11.02 5.27
C LYS A 51 -13.09 -12.51 5.49
N ARG A 52 -11.82 -12.91 5.63
CA ARG A 52 -11.44 -14.32 5.87
C ARG A 52 -11.94 -14.84 7.21
N SER A 53 -11.92 -14.01 8.25
CA SER A 53 -12.44 -14.37 9.57
C SER A 53 -13.95 -14.59 9.54
N LYS A 54 -14.71 -13.74 8.84
CA LYS A 54 -16.15 -13.94 8.63
C LYS A 54 -16.45 -15.23 7.89
N ILE A 55 -15.71 -15.53 6.82
CA ILE A 55 -15.84 -16.79 6.09
C ILE A 55 -15.61 -18.00 7.02
N ARG A 56 -14.60 -17.94 7.89
CA ARG A 56 -14.36 -19.00 8.88
C ARG A 56 -15.53 -19.12 9.86
N SER A 57 -15.98 -18.03 10.45
CA SER A 57 -17.10 -18.04 11.41
C SER A 57 -18.40 -18.54 10.79
N ASP A 58 -18.68 -18.17 9.55
CA ASP A 58 -19.85 -18.66 8.81
C ASP A 58 -19.74 -20.16 8.52
N ALA A 59 -18.54 -20.64 8.17
CA ALA A 59 -18.27 -22.07 8.01
C ALA A 59 -18.42 -22.83 9.34
N ASP A 60 -17.86 -22.33 10.45
CA ASP A 60 -17.98 -22.96 11.76
C ASP A 60 -19.45 -23.02 12.23
N ALA A 61 -20.26 -22.01 11.92
CA ALA A 61 -21.69 -22.00 12.21
C ALA A 61 -22.49 -23.05 11.40
N VAL A 62 -22.09 -23.29 10.14
CA VAL A 62 -22.72 -24.28 9.26
C VAL A 62 -22.27 -25.70 9.60
N PHE A 63 -20.99 -25.90 9.93
CA PHE A 63 -20.39 -27.23 10.11
C PHE A 63 -20.23 -27.66 11.57
N LYS A 64 -20.42 -26.77 12.57
CA LYS A 64 -20.28 -27.03 14.02
C LYS A 64 -19.00 -27.82 14.37
N ILE A 65 -17.87 -27.42 13.79
CA ILE A 65 -16.55 -28.00 14.05
C ILE A 65 -15.78 -27.20 15.10
#